data_AF-A0A2K4ZFP0-F1
#
_entry.id   AF-A0A2K4ZFP0-F1
#
_cell.length_a   1.000
_cell.length_b   1.000
_cell.length_c   1.000
_cell.angle_alpha   90.00
_cell.angle_beta   90.00
_cell.angle_gamma   90.00
#
_symmetry.space_group_name_H-M   'P 1'
#
loop_
_entity.id
_entity.type
_entity.pdbx_description
1 polymer ?
#
loop_
_entity_poly.entity_id
_entity_poly.type
_entity_poly.pdbx_seq_one_letter_code
_entity_poly.pdbx_strand_id
1 'polypeptide(L)'
;MELSGKMIPCGSREAVVTVLSYSNGIMDGYLQHPRLDGREKIQSLSQMVLLLNSLVDLEDCPNCSLPLVSREQEADGKHSVFRIQVLFREHYSWQGRLIWQNENQEIVFRSVIELIQLFDEILGE
;
A
#
# COMPACT_ATOMS: atom_id res chain seq x y z
N MET A 1 -4.83 23.40 -25.19
CA MET A 1 -5.61 23.02 -23.99
C MET A 1 -4.63 22.42 -23.01
N GLU A 2 -4.14 23.23 -22.09
CA GLU A 2 -3.23 22.77 -21.03
C GLU A 2 -4.10 22.14 -19.95
N LEU A 3 -4.29 20.82 -19.99
CA LEU A 3 -4.73 20.08 -18.81
C LEU A 3 -3.53 20.04 -17.87
N SER A 4 -3.27 21.13 -17.16
CA SER A 4 -2.40 21.09 -15.98
C SER A 4 -3.18 20.31 -14.93
N GLY A 5 -3.05 18.98 -15.00
CA GLY A 5 -3.60 18.04 -14.04
C GLY A 5 -3.11 18.44 -12.67
N LYS A 6 -4.03 18.91 -11.84
CA LYS A 6 -3.71 19.38 -10.49
C LYS A 6 -3.40 18.13 -9.68
N MET A 7 -2.12 17.73 -9.61
CA MET A 7 -1.68 16.61 -8.78
C MET A 7 -2.12 16.89 -7.34
N ILE A 8 -2.96 16.03 -6.78
CA ILE A 8 -3.41 16.17 -5.40
C ILE A 8 -2.40 15.41 -4.54
N PRO A 9 -1.54 16.11 -3.77
CA PRO A 9 -0.64 15.43 -2.85
C PRO A 9 -1.49 14.73 -1.80
N CYS A 10 -1.24 13.43 -1.65
CA CYS A 10 -1.79 12.66 -0.54
C CYS A 10 -0.86 12.94 0.65
N GLY A 11 -1.40 13.34 1.79
CA GLY A 11 -0.62 13.62 3.01
C GLY A 11 -0.10 12.35 3.68
N SER A 12 0.20 11.33 2.87
CA SER A 12 0.00 9.93 3.22
C SER A 12 0.82 9.49 4.42
N ARG A 13 0.11 8.76 5.27
CA ARG A 13 0.69 7.82 6.20
C ARG A 13 0.76 6.45 5.54
N GLU A 14 1.89 5.81 5.76
CA GLU A 14 2.25 4.52 5.20
C GLU A 14 1.28 3.40 5.61
N ALA A 15 0.82 2.63 4.62
CA ALA A 15 0.14 1.37 4.84
C ALA A 15 1.17 0.24 4.91
N VAL A 16 0.96 -0.71 5.80
CA VAL A 16 1.80 -1.90 5.91
C VAL A 16 1.00 -3.10 5.44
N VAL A 17 1.55 -3.85 4.49
CA VAL A 17 0.96 -5.08 3.94
C VAL A 17 1.87 -6.24 4.29
N THR A 18 1.34 -7.20 5.03
CA THR A 18 2.02 -8.46 5.34
C THR A 18 1.44 -9.55 4.45
N VAL A 19 2.28 -10.16 3.63
CA VAL A 19 1.90 -11.25 2.73
C VAL A 19 2.26 -12.58 3.36
N LEU A 20 1.24 -13.42 3.56
CA LEU A 20 1.40 -14.76 4.12
C LEU A 20 1.66 -15.79 3.03
N SER A 21 0.96 -15.66 1.90
CA SER A 21 1.11 -16.54 0.74
C SER A 21 0.80 -15.81 -0.55
N TYR A 22 1.53 -16.15 -1.59
CA TYR A 22 1.27 -15.73 -2.96
C TYR A 22 1.39 -16.93 -3.89
N SER A 23 0.40 -17.15 -4.75
CA SER A 23 0.44 -18.22 -5.75
C SER A 23 -0.45 -17.88 -6.94
N ASN A 24 0.08 -17.94 -8.15
CA ASN A 24 -0.65 -17.70 -9.40
C ASN A 24 -1.51 -16.41 -9.37
N GLY A 25 -0.95 -15.29 -8.89
CA GLY A 25 -1.68 -14.02 -8.82
C GLY A 25 -2.63 -13.88 -7.62
N ILE A 26 -2.77 -14.92 -6.79
CA ILE A 26 -3.62 -14.91 -5.60
C ILE A 26 -2.77 -14.65 -4.36
N MET A 27 -3.11 -13.60 -3.63
CA MET A 27 -2.44 -13.18 -2.40
C MET A 27 -3.34 -13.43 -1.18
N ASP A 28 -2.81 -13.94 -0.08
CA ASP A 28 -3.45 -13.91 1.25
C ASP A 28 -2.53 -13.17 2.23
N GLY A 29 -3.11 -12.30 3.05
CA GLY A 29 -2.33 -11.40 3.89
C GLY A 29 -3.18 -10.52 4.80
N TYR A 30 -2.50 -9.54 5.38
CA TYR A 30 -3.12 -8.51 6.19
C TYR A 30 -2.66 -7.12 5.75
N LEU A 31 -3.57 -6.16 5.87
CA LEU A 31 -3.31 -4.75 5.69
C LEU A 31 -3.47 -4.02 7.02
N GLN A 32 -2.49 -3.21 7.37
CA GLN A 32 -2.53 -2.31 8.50
C GLN A 32 -2.39 -0.88 8.01
N HIS A 33 -3.17 0.01 8.61
CA HIS A 33 -3.14 1.43 8.28
C HIS A 33 -3.57 2.23 9.51
N PRO A 34 -3.06 3.45 9.75
CA PRO A 34 -3.38 4.21 10.95
C PRO A 34 -4.86 4.60 11.12
N ARG A 35 -5.69 4.43 10.08
CA ARG A 35 -7.15 4.63 10.12
C ARG A 35 -7.94 3.33 10.43
N LEU A 36 -7.26 2.20 10.58
CA LEU A 36 -7.87 0.92 10.94
C LEU A 36 -7.63 0.65 12.42
N ASP A 37 -8.61 0.08 13.11
CA ASP A 37 -8.50 -0.31 14.52
C ASP A 37 -7.59 -1.54 14.75
N GLY A 38 -6.99 -2.07 13.67
CA GLY A 38 -6.10 -3.22 13.71
C GLY A 38 -5.63 -3.64 12.32
N ARG A 39 -5.43 -4.95 12.15
CA ARG A 39 -5.08 -5.57 10.87
C ARG A 39 -6.33 -6.09 10.17
N GLU A 40 -6.53 -5.65 8.93
CA GLU A 40 -7.62 -6.12 8.07
C GLU A 40 -7.13 -7.29 7.22
N LYS A 41 -7.90 -8.38 7.17
CA LYS A 41 -7.54 -9.53 6.34
C LYS A 41 -7.83 -9.23 4.87
N ILE A 42 -6.89 -9.57 4.00
CA ILE A 42 -7.00 -9.44 2.54
C ILE A 42 -6.68 -10.78 1.87
N GLN A 43 -7.44 -11.11 0.84
CA GLN A 43 -7.34 -12.37 0.10
C GLN A 43 -7.13 -12.17 -1.41
N SER A 44 -6.78 -10.96 -1.81
CA SER A 44 -6.37 -10.63 -3.17
C SER A 44 -5.71 -9.24 -3.23
N LEU A 45 -4.94 -9.00 -4.29
CA LEU A 45 -4.42 -7.66 -4.62
C LEU A 45 -5.56 -6.65 -4.85
N SER A 46 -6.67 -7.09 -5.47
CA SER A 46 -7.84 -6.22 -5.67
C SER A 46 -8.47 -5.77 -4.35
N GLN A 47 -8.60 -6.67 -3.35
CA GLN A 47 -9.11 -6.29 -2.02
C GLN A 47 -8.17 -5.30 -1.32
N MET A 48 -6.85 -5.52 -1.41
CA MET A 48 -5.84 -4.59 -0.90
C MET A 48 -6.03 -3.19 -1.51
N VAL A 49 -6.13 -3.13 -2.84
CA VAL A 49 -6.31 -1.87 -3.58
C VAL A 49 -7.64 -1.20 -3.22
N LEU A 50 -8.76 -1.92 -3.19
CA LEU A 50 -10.04 -1.32 -2.83
C LEU A 50 -10.05 -0.78 -1.40
N LEU A 51 -9.45 -1.52 -0.47
CA LEU A 51 -9.29 -1.09 0.92
C LEU A 51 -8.42 0.16 1.01
N LEU A 52 -7.24 0.16 0.38
CA LEU A 52 -6.36 1.34 0.32
C LEU A 52 -7.06 2.54 -0.31
N ASN A 53 -7.87 2.34 -1.36
CA ASN A 53 -8.62 3.43 -1.98
C ASN A 53 -9.56 4.10 -0.99
N SER A 54 -10.32 3.29 -0.24
CA SER A 54 -11.22 3.81 0.78
C SER A 54 -10.49 4.56 1.90
N LEU A 55 -9.25 4.16 2.21
CA LEU A 55 -8.44 4.78 3.27
C LEU A 55 -7.75 6.07 2.83
N VAL A 56 -7.33 6.16 1.56
CA VAL A 56 -6.70 7.35 0.96
C VAL A 56 -7.76 8.41 0.63
N ASP A 57 -8.98 8.01 0.23
CA ASP A 57 -10.09 8.95 0.00
C ASP A 57 -10.51 9.73 1.26
N LEU A 58 -10.13 9.25 2.46
CA LEU A 58 -10.41 9.90 3.74
C LEU A 58 -9.29 10.87 4.20
N GLU A 59 -8.33 11.19 3.34
CA GLU A 59 -7.17 12.06 3.63
C GLU A 59 -7.48 13.57 3.72
N ASP A 60 -8.68 14.03 3.37
CA ASP A 60 -9.11 15.44 3.52
C ASP A 60 -9.22 15.93 5.00
N CYS A 61 -8.73 15.14 5.97
CA CYS A 61 -8.70 15.53 7.37
C CYS A 61 -7.47 16.40 7.69
N PRO A 62 -7.63 17.71 7.98
CA PRO A 62 -6.51 18.54 8.41
C PRO A 62 -6.01 18.07 9.78
N ASN A 63 -4.69 17.86 9.91
CA ASN A 63 -4.00 17.58 11.18
C ASN A 63 -4.48 16.34 11.95
N CYS A 64 -4.74 15.23 11.30
CA CYS A 64 -4.73 13.97 12.05
C CYS A 64 -3.26 13.68 12.39
N SER A 65 -2.87 13.50 13.65
CA SER A 65 -1.57 12.98 14.10
C SER A 65 -1.71 11.49 14.41
N LEU A 66 -2.09 10.70 13.41
CA LEU A 66 -2.24 9.25 13.57
C LEU A 66 -0.86 8.61 13.82
N PRO A 67 -0.78 7.66 14.77
CA PRO A 67 0.44 6.96 15.11
C PRO A 67 0.97 6.17 13.91
N LEU A 68 2.29 6.00 13.84
CA LEU A 68 2.88 5.02 12.93
C LEU A 68 2.29 3.65 13.28
N VAL A 69 1.90 2.88 12.25
CA VAL A 69 1.48 1.50 12.44
C VAL A 69 2.59 0.79 13.22
N SER A 70 2.25 0.34 14.44
CA SER A 70 3.20 -0.32 15.32
C SER A 70 3.67 -1.60 14.65
N ARG A 71 4.99 -1.74 14.52
CA ARG A 71 5.66 -2.90 13.95
C ARG A 71 5.40 -4.11 14.85
N GLU A 72 4.33 -4.84 14.60
CA GLU A 72 4.20 -6.20 15.11
C GLU A 72 5.20 -7.05 14.30
N GLN A 73 6.40 -7.17 14.85
CA GLN A 73 7.37 -8.17 14.40
C GLN A 73 6.74 -9.54 14.67
N GLU A 74 6.07 -10.13 13.69
CA GLU A 74 5.94 -11.57 13.70
C GLU A 74 7.37 -12.12 13.66
N ALA A 75 7.75 -12.78 14.76
CA ALA A 75 9.09 -13.28 15.07
C ALA A 75 9.55 -14.43 14.15
N ASP A 76 8.83 -14.67 13.05
CA ASP A 76 9.10 -15.71 12.09
C ASP A 76 9.37 -14.98 10.76
N GLY A 77 10.65 -14.84 10.38
CA GLY A 77 11.09 -14.09 9.19
C GLY A 77 10.67 -14.70 7.85
N LYS A 78 9.50 -15.34 7.81
CA LYS A 78 8.95 -16.12 6.71
C LYS A 78 7.99 -15.32 5.83
N HIS A 79 7.43 -14.24 6.34
CA HIS A 79 6.44 -13.42 5.62
C HIS A 79 7.08 -12.17 5.00
N SER A 80 6.65 -11.83 3.79
CA SER A 80 7.10 -10.62 3.10
C SER A 80 6.29 -9.42 3.58
N VAL A 81 6.98 -8.37 4.03
CA VAL A 81 6.33 -7.15 4.54
C VAL A 81 6.63 -5.98 3.61
N PHE A 82 5.58 -5.33 3.15
CA PHE A 82 5.64 -4.18 2.26
C PHE A 82 5.07 -2.94 2.94
N ARG A 83 5.71 -1.80 2.71
CA ARG A 83 5.23 -0.48 3.10
C ARG A 83 4.83 0.26 1.84
N ILE A 84 3.57 0.65 1.74
CA ILE A 84 3.02 1.37 0.60
C ILE A 84 2.78 2.81 1.04
N GLN A 85 3.36 3.76 0.31
CA GLN A 85 3.09 5.17 0.50
C GLN A 85 2.53 5.75 -0.80
N VAL A 86 1.28 6.22 -0.75
CA VAL A 86 0.63 6.89 -1.87
C VAL A 86 0.96 8.37 -1.77
N LEU A 87 1.74 8.91 -2.69
CA LEU A 87 2.23 10.29 -2.63
C LEU A 87 1.31 11.25 -3.39
N PHE A 88 0.77 10.80 -4.53
CA PHE A 88 -0.08 11.61 -5.38
C PHE A 88 -1.26 10.82 -5.90
N ARG A 89 -2.37 11.53 -6.12
CA ARG A 89 -3.53 11.00 -6.81
C ARG A 89 -3.87 11.85 -8.02
N GLU A 90 -4.07 11.18 -9.14
CA GLU A 90 -4.49 11.78 -10.41
C GLU A 90 -5.33 10.78 -11.21
N HIS A 91 -6.40 11.24 -11.85
CA HIS A 91 -7.26 10.42 -12.73
C HIS A 91 -7.73 9.08 -12.12
N TYR A 92 -8.05 9.07 -10.82
CA TYR A 92 -8.43 7.85 -10.08
C TYR A 92 -7.32 6.77 -9.98
N SER A 93 -6.06 7.16 -10.18
CA SER A 93 -4.88 6.33 -9.99
C SER A 93 -3.95 6.93 -8.93
N TRP A 94 -2.98 6.14 -8.48
CA TRP A 94 -2.01 6.50 -7.45
C TRP A 94 -0.60 6.50 -7.99
N GLN A 95 0.19 7.45 -7.50
CA GLN A 95 1.63 7.45 -7.66
C GLN A 95 2.26 7.45 -6.27
N GLY A 96 3.34 6.71 -6.10
CA GLY A 96 3.90 6.51 -4.79
C GLY A 96 5.12 5.61 -4.79
N ARG A 97 5.42 5.06 -3.62
CA ARG A 97 6.53 4.14 -3.41
C ARG A 97 6.10 2.90 -2.66
N LEU A 98 6.69 1.79 -3.06
CA LEU A 98 6.62 0.49 -2.43
C LEU A 98 7.98 0.22 -1.80
N ILE A 99 8.02 -0.02 -0.50
CA ILE A 99 9.24 -0.34 0.24
C ILE A 99 9.12 -1.78 0.72
N TRP A 100 9.96 -2.66 0.22
CA TRP A 100 10.05 -4.04 0.69
C TRP A 100 11.00 -4.12 1.88
N GLN A 101 10.45 -4.45 3.04
CA GLN A 101 11.19 -4.41 4.31
C GLN A 101 12.22 -5.53 4.42
N ASN A 102 11.95 -6.70 3.85
CA ASN A 102 12.84 -7.85 3.97
C ASN A 102 14.16 -7.63 3.22
N GLU A 103 14.13 -6.94 2.08
CA GLU A 103 15.31 -6.70 1.24
C GLU A 103 15.79 -5.24 1.23
N ASN A 104 15.15 -4.36 2.02
CA ASN A 104 15.47 -2.93 2.08
C ASN A 104 15.47 -2.25 0.68
N GLN A 105 14.56 -2.70 -0.19
CA GLN A 105 14.39 -2.18 -1.55
C GLN A 105 13.22 -1.20 -1.60
N GLU A 106 13.43 -0.05 -2.24
CA GLU A 106 12.39 0.97 -2.49
C GLU A 106 12.18 1.10 -3.99
N ILE A 107 10.93 0.97 -4.43
CA ILE A 107 10.52 1.05 -5.83
C ILE A 107 9.42 2.10 -5.96
N VAL A 108 9.56 3.00 -6.93
CA VAL A 108 8.54 4.00 -7.24
C VAL A 108 7.55 3.40 -8.24
N PHE A 109 6.26 3.59 -7.99
CA PHE A 109 5.19 3.27 -8.94
C PHE A 109 4.44 4.53 -9.37
N ARG A 110 3.97 4.54 -10.60
CA ARG A 110 3.27 5.64 -11.29
C ARG A 110 1.79 5.33 -11.52
N SER A 111 1.35 4.12 -11.20
CA SER A 111 -0.07 3.76 -11.23
C SER A 111 -0.41 2.63 -10.27
N VAL A 112 -1.71 2.46 -9.99
CA VAL A 112 -2.20 1.30 -9.23
C VAL A 112 -1.93 -0.01 -9.94
N ILE A 113 -2.00 -0.02 -11.29
CA ILE A 113 -1.68 -1.22 -12.07
C ILE A 113 -0.19 -1.57 -11.97
N GLU A 114 0.69 -0.57 -12.04
CA GLU A 114 2.13 -0.78 -11.83
C GLU A 114 2.41 -1.30 -10.42
N LEU A 115 1.72 -0.81 -9.39
CA LEU A 115 1.80 -1.38 -8.05
C LEU A 115 1.42 -2.87 -8.04
N ILE A 116 0.32 -3.26 -8.70
CA ILE A 116 -0.11 -4.67 -8.81
C ILE A 116 0.95 -5.51 -9.54
N GLN A 117 1.53 -4.99 -10.63
CA GLN A 117 2.61 -5.65 -11.38
C GLN A 117 3.85 -5.87 -10.51
N LEU A 118 4.26 -4.85 -9.73
CA LEU A 118 5.39 -4.99 -8.80
C LEU A 118 5.14 -6.09 -7.76
N PHE A 119 3.93 -6.21 -7.24
CA PHE A 119 3.60 -7.31 -6.33
C PHE A 119 3.71 -8.68 -7.02
N ASP A 120 3.25 -8.80 -8.27
CA ASP A 120 3.33 -10.05 -9.03
C ASP A 120 4.78 -10.40 -9.39
N GLU A 121 5.60 -9.42 -9.75
CA GLU A 121 7.03 -9.61 -10.06
C GLU A 121 7.84 -10.00 -8.82
N ILE A 122 7.57 -9.38 -7.65
CA ILE A 122 8.33 -9.64 -6.43
C ILE A 122 7.91 -10.96 -5.76
N LEU A 123 6.63 -11.33 -5.83
CA LEU A 123 6.08 -12.48 -5.11
C LEU A 123 5.81 -13.70 -5.99
N GLY A 124 5.80 -13.54 -7.31
CA GLY A 124 5.53 -14.59 -8.28
C GLY A 124 6.72 -15.51 -8.57
N GLU A 125 7.91 -15.17 -8.08
CA GLU A 125 9.11 -16.03 -8.07
C GLU A 125 9.10 -17.07 -6.94
#